data_AF-A0A922DBX4-F1
#
_entry.id   AF-A0A922DBX4-F1
#
_cell.length_a   1.000
_cell.length_b   1.000
_cell.length_c   1.000
_cell.angle_alpha   90.00
_cell.angle_beta   90.00
_cell.angle_gamma   90.00
#
_symmetry.space_group_name_H-M   'P 1'
#
loop_
_entity.id
_entity.type
_entity.pdbx_description
1 polymer ?
#
loop_
_entity_poly.entity_id
_entity_poly.type
_entity_poly.pdbx_seq_one_letter_code
_entity_poly.pdbx_strand_id
1 'polypeptide(L)'
;MSVSLTVMTFNLREDQPPDSPNSWEKRRDLCLSVITSYSPLILCTQQGVKSQLDYLQQGLPGYDQFGISRKDRSPDTSDEHCNIFYDKEKVELVEGGTFWLSESPSVPGSMSWGSVVPCIATWVIFQLKGVEPPGFSFQIVNTNIDEFSPRARRRSALLAWQHIASLPPSLPVVYCGGFNTQKVSTTGRFLLGR
;
A
#
# COMPACT_ATOMS: atom_id res chain seq x y z
N MET A 1 -17.16 -18.04 16.06
CA MET A 1 -16.56 -18.15 14.71
C MET A 1 -15.29 -17.32 14.70
N SER A 2 -14.20 -17.85 14.13
CA SER A 2 -12.93 -17.13 13.97
C SER A 2 -12.92 -16.44 12.62
N VAL A 3 -12.78 -15.12 12.58
CA VAL A 3 -12.54 -14.37 11.34
C VAL A 3 -11.05 -14.51 11.00
N SER A 4 -10.74 -14.96 9.79
CA SER A 4 -9.36 -15.03 9.29
C SER A 4 -9.14 -13.98 8.21
N LEU A 5 -8.08 -13.19 8.35
CA LEU A 5 -7.66 -12.21 7.37
C LEU A 5 -6.30 -12.62 6.80
N THR A 6 -6.20 -12.74 5.48
CA THR A 6 -4.92 -12.91 4.79
C THR A 6 -4.55 -11.59 4.12
N VAL A 7 -3.44 -10.99 4.57
CA VAL A 7 -2.92 -9.73 4.01
C VAL A 7 -1.54 -10.00 3.46
N MET A 8 -1.32 -9.61 2.20
CA MET A 8 -0.01 -9.66 1.54
C MET A 8 0.49 -8.23 1.33
N THR A 9 1.77 -7.99 1.63
CA THR A 9 2.48 -6.77 1.19
C THR A 9 3.56 -7.18 0.20
N PHE A 10 3.56 -6.57 -0.98
CA PHE A 10 4.44 -6.98 -2.08
C PHE A 10 4.89 -5.79 -2.92
N ASN A 11 6.15 -5.40 -2.76
CA ASN A 11 6.76 -4.36 -3.58
C ASN A 11 7.00 -4.91 -4.99
N LEU A 12 6.38 -4.29 -5.99
CA LEU A 12 6.47 -4.74 -7.37
C LEU A 12 7.79 -4.37 -8.02
N ARG A 13 8.58 -3.45 -7.45
CA ARG A 13 9.79 -2.86 -8.05
C ARG A 13 9.49 -2.12 -9.36
N GLU A 14 10.18 -0.99 -9.54
CA GLU A 14 10.21 -0.29 -10.83
C GLU A 14 10.59 -1.21 -12.00
N ASP A 15 10.12 -0.88 -13.21
CA ASP A 15 10.54 -1.62 -14.40
C ASP A 15 12.01 -1.37 -14.71
N GLN A 16 12.67 -2.38 -15.27
CA GLN A 16 14.07 -2.32 -15.71
C GLN A 16 14.12 -2.39 -17.24
N PRO A 17 15.22 -1.95 -17.87
CA PRO A 17 15.38 -2.04 -19.32
C PRO A 17 15.04 -3.42 -19.88
N PRO A 18 14.42 -3.54 -21.08
CA PRO A 18 13.89 -4.82 -21.59
C PRO A 18 14.91 -5.97 -21.65
N ASP A 19 16.17 -5.65 -21.89
CA ASP A 19 17.30 -6.58 -21.94
C ASP A 19 17.71 -7.11 -20.56
N SER A 20 17.42 -6.36 -19.48
CA SER A 20 17.66 -6.80 -18.09
C SER A 20 16.99 -8.15 -17.81
N PRO A 21 17.66 -9.08 -17.10
CA PRO A 21 17.00 -10.31 -16.65
C PRO A 21 15.86 -10.05 -15.66
N ASN A 22 15.82 -8.86 -15.06
CA ASN A 22 14.83 -8.44 -14.06
C ASN A 22 13.80 -7.42 -14.62
N SER A 23 13.69 -7.31 -15.95
CA SER A 23 12.63 -6.49 -16.56
C SER A 23 11.25 -7.00 -16.16
N TRP A 24 10.26 -6.11 -16.10
CA TRP A 24 8.88 -6.44 -15.74
C TRP A 24 8.34 -7.56 -16.62
N GLU A 25 8.59 -7.50 -17.93
CA GLU A 25 8.12 -8.50 -18.88
C GLU A 25 8.55 -9.93 -18.51
N LYS A 26 9.76 -10.10 -17.98
CA LYS A 26 10.31 -11.41 -17.61
C LYS A 26 9.82 -11.92 -16.25
N ARG A 27 9.25 -11.04 -15.42
CA ARG A 27 8.85 -11.37 -14.03
C ARG A 27 7.36 -11.23 -13.76
N ARG A 28 6.58 -10.57 -14.63
CA ARG A 28 5.15 -10.29 -14.42
C ARG A 28 4.33 -11.57 -14.17
N ASP A 29 4.61 -12.64 -14.92
CA ASP A 29 3.90 -13.92 -14.79
C ASP A 29 4.25 -14.61 -13.45
N LEU A 30 5.51 -14.53 -13.02
CA LEU A 30 5.95 -15.05 -11.71
C LEU A 30 5.34 -14.25 -10.57
N CYS A 31 5.30 -12.92 -10.67
CA CYS A 31 4.64 -12.06 -9.68
C CYS A 31 3.16 -12.44 -9.53
N LEU A 32 2.44 -12.59 -10.65
CA LEU A 32 1.04 -12.99 -10.64
C LEU A 32 0.84 -14.41 -10.08
N SER A 33 1.69 -15.36 -10.45
CA SER A 33 1.68 -16.72 -9.92
C SER A 33 1.83 -16.76 -8.40
N VAL A 34 2.77 -15.98 -7.84
CA VAL A 34 2.93 -15.86 -6.38
C VAL A 34 1.65 -15.31 -5.75
N ILE A 35 1.13 -14.19 -6.25
CA ILE A 35 -0.09 -13.57 -5.71
C ILE A 35 -1.27 -14.56 -5.72
N THR A 36 -1.51 -15.20 -6.86
CA THR A 36 -2.64 -16.14 -7.04
C THR A 36 -2.49 -17.41 -6.21
N SER A 37 -1.26 -17.91 -6.02
CA SER A 37 -1.01 -19.10 -5.19
C SER A 37 -1.37 -18.90 -3.70
N TYR A 38 -1.19 -17.68 -3.18
CA TYR A 38 -1.57 -17.34 -1.81
C TYR A 38 -3.01 -16.83 -1.70
N SER A 39 -3.57 -16.28 -2.78
CA SER A 39 -4.92 -15.71 -2.87
C SER A 39 -5.30 -14.86 -1.63
N PRO A 40 -4.54 -13.79 -1.34
CA PRO A 40 -4.74 -13.00 -0.14
C PRO A 40 -6.04 -12.21 -0.20
N LEU A 41 -6.78 -12.11 0.90
CA LEU A 41 -7.97 -11.26 0.98
C LEU A 41 -7.66 -9.81 0.57
N ILE A 42 -6.50 -9.31 1.02
CA ILE A 42 -5.97 -7.98 0.73
C ILE A 42 -4.54 -8.11 0.21
N LEU A 43 -4.23 -7.49 -0.92
CA LEU A 43 -2.89 -7.33 -1.47
C LEU A 43 -2.50 -5.86 -1.51
N CYS A 44 -1.44 -5.50 -0.80
CA CYS A 44 -0.87 -4.17 -0.76
C CYS A 44 0.41 -4.12 -1.61
N THR A 45 0.38 -3.42 -2.73
CA THR A 45 1.53 -3.26 -3.63
C THR A 45 2.24 -1.93 -3.45
N GLN A 46 3.55 -1.90 -3.72
CA GLN A 46 4.35 -0.67 -3.74
C GLN A 46 5.15 -0.60 -5.05
N GLN A 47 5.54 0.62 -5.44
CA GLN A 47 6.32 0.90 -6.66
C GLN A 47 5.66 0.44 -7.97
N GLY A 48 4.38 0.06 -7.93
CA GLY A 48 3.65 -0.35 -9.12
C GLY A 48 3.37 0.87 -10.00
N VAL A 49 3.81 0.83 -11.25
CA VAL A 49 3.37 1.78 -12.28
C VAL A 49 2.09 1.27 -12.95
N LYS A 50 1.38 2.13 -13.67
CA LYS A 50 0.04 1.79 -14.19
C LYS A 50 0.03 0.54 -15.07
N SER A 51 1.00 0.35 -15.95
CA SER A 51 1.09 -0.85 -16.80
C SER A 51 1.24 -2.16 -16.00
N GLN A 52 1.99 -2.14 -14.90
CA GLN A 52 2.15 -3.29 -14.01
C GLN A 52 0.86 -3.59 -13.25
N LEU A 53 0.19 -2.55 -12.74
CA LEU A 53 -1.07 -2.67 -12.01
C LEU A 53 -2.21 -3.13 -12.93
N ASP A 54 -2.27 -2.64 -14.15
CA ASP A 54 -3.25 -3.06 -15.16
C ASP A 54 -3.05 -4.53 -15.54
N TYR A 55 -1.80 -4.98 -15.69
CA TYR A 55 -1.48 -6.39 -15.91
C TYR A 55 -1.94 -7.27 -14.73
N LEU A 56 -1.66 -6.86 -13.48
CA LEU A 56 -2.14 -7.59 -12.30
C LEU A 56 -3.66 -7.62 -12.24
N GLN A 57 -4.34 -6.50 -12.53
CA GLN A 57 -5.80 -6.43 -12.54
C GLN A 57 -6.43 -7.39 -13.56
N GLN A 58 -5.82 -7.54 -14.74
CA GLN A 58 -6.26 -8.51 -15.75
C GLN A 58 -6.10 -9.96 -15.26
N GLY A 59 -5.02 -10.25 -14.52
CA GLY A 59 -4.77 -11.56 -13.93
C GLY A 59 -5.56 -11.86 -12.65
N LEU A 60 -6.23 -10.85 -12.06
CA LEU A 60 -6.95 -10.95 -10.79
C LEU A 60 -8.42 -10.48 -10.96
N PRO A 61 -9.24 -11.16 -11.79
CA PRO A 61 -10.61 -10.70 -12.10
C PRO A 61 -11.55 -10.64 -10.89
N GLY A 62 -11.29 -11.43 -9.85
CA GLY A 62 -12.02 -11.42 -8.58
C GLY A 62 -11.61 -10.30 -7.63
N TYR A 63 -10.60 -9.50 -7.99
CA TYR A 63 -10.12 -8.39 -7.18
C TYR A 63 -10.55 -7.07 -7.80
N ASP A 64 -10.85 -6.09 -6.95
CA ASP A 64 -10.83 -4.69 -7.31
C ASP A 64 -9.61 -4.02 -6.65
N GLN A 65 -9.31 -2.78 -7.00
CA GLN A 65 -8.17 -2.05 -6.46
C GLN A 65 -8.52 -0.60 -6.09
N PHE A 66 -7.82 -0.08 -5.07
CA PHE A 66 -7.91 1.30 -4.62
C PHE A 66 -6.53 1.91 -4.45
N GLY A 67 -6.37 3.15 -4.91
CA GLY A 67 -5.15 3.93 -4.80
C GLY A 67 -4.97 4.90 -5.97
N ILE A 68 -4.12 5.90 -5.77
CA ILE A 68 -3.71 6.86 -6.80
C ILE A 68 -2.17 6.93 -6.87
N SER A 69 -1.66 7.51 -7.95
CA SER A 69 -0.22 7.69 -8.12
C SER A 69 0.33 8.71 -7.12
N ARG A 70 1.63 8.62 -6.84
CA ARG A 70 2.33 9.60 -6.00
C ARG A 70 2.39 11.02 -6.59
N LYS A 71 2.00 11.23 -7.84
CA LYS A 71 1.93 12.56 -8.49
C LYS A 71 0.50 13.02 -8.80
N ASP A 72 -0.49 12.47 -8.12
CA ASP A 72 -1.94 12.71 -8.33
C ASP A 72 -2.58 11.79 -9.40
N ARG A 73 -3.85 12.05 -9.74
CA ARG A 73 -4.62 11.41 -10.82
C ARG A 73 -4.18 11.86 -12.23
N SER A 74 -2.90 12.22 -12.39
CA SER A 74 -2.31 12.61 -13.66
C SER A 74 -2.50 11.51 -14.71
N PRO A 75 -2.67 11.84 -16.01
CA PRO A 75 -2.60 10.86 -17.08
C PRO A 75 -1.19 10.26 -17.25
N ASP A 76 -0.18 10.76 -16.53
CA ASP A 76 1.15 10.16 -16.47
C ASP A 76 1.08 8.76 -15.86
N THR A 77 1.25 7.75 -16.72
CA THR A 77 1.16 6.33 -16.37
C THR A 77 2.48 5.77 -15.83
N SER A 78 3.55 6.57 -15.84
CA SER A 78 4.89 6.17 -15.41
C SER A 78 5.13 6.31 -13.91
N ASP A 79 4.17 6.92 -13.18
CA ASP A 79 4.31 7.14 -11.75
C ASP A 79 3.95 5.93 -10.90
N GLU A 80 4.66 5.83 -9.76
CA GLU A 80 4.48 4.75 -8.79
C GLU A 80 3.24 4.96 -7.93
N HIS A 81 2.63 3.84 -7.54
CA HIS A 81 1.48 3.78 -6.67
C HIS A 81 1.77 2.96 -5.40
N CYS A 82 0.91 3.15 -4.40
CA CYS A 82 0.74 2.26 -3.26
C CYS A 82 -0.69 1.71 -3.31
N ASN A 83 -0.95 0.73 -4.17
CA ASN A 83 -2.30 0.22 -4.39
C ASN A 83 -2.69 -0.86 -3.39
N ILE A 84 -3.97 -0.93 -3.09
CA ILE A 84 -4.60 -1.96 -2.28
C ILE A 84 -5.58 -2.70 -3.18
N PHE A 85 -5.22 -3.91 -3.58
CA PHE A 85 -6.12 -4.86 -4.22
C PHE A 85 -6.88 -5.63 -3.13
N TYR A 86 -8.15 -5.94 -3.38
CA TYR A 86 -9.00 -6.65 -2.44
C TYR A 86 -9.98 -7.58 -3.16
N ASP A 87 -10.24 -8.74 -2.55
CA ASP A 87 -11.24 -9.70 -3.03
C ASP A 87 -12.64 -9.11 -2.84
N LYS A 88 -13.28 -8.71 -3.95
CA LYS A 88 -14.55 -7.98 -3.94
C LYS A 88 -15.75 -8.84 -3.57
N GLU A 89 -15.61 -10.16 -3.56
CA GLU A 89 -16.66 -11.06 -3.08
C GLU A 89 -16.65 -11.16 -1.56
N LYS A 90 -15.50 -10.96 -0.93
CA LYS A 90 -15.32 -11.12 0.52
C LYS A 90 -15.35 -9.83 1.31
N VAL A 91 -14.91 -8.71 0.73
CA VAL A 91 -14.92 -7.40 1.41
C VAL A 91 -15.57 -6.31 0.58
N GLU A 92 -16.04 -5.29 1.28
CA GLU A 92 -16.56 -4.05 0.71
C GLU A 92 -15.69 -2.88 1.17
N LEU A 93 -15.28 -2.03 0.23
CA LEU A 93 -14.63 -0.76 0.53
C LEU A 93 -15.68 0.22 1.05
N VAL A 94 -15.52 0.68 2.30
CA VAL A 94 -16.45 1.63 2.94
C VAL A 94 -15.97 3.06 2.74
N GLU A 95 -14.69 3.29 3.03
CA GLU A 95 -14.05 4.61 2.94
C GLU A 95 -12.56 4.39 2.65
N GLY A 96 -11.93 5.33 1.96
CA GLY A 96 -10.49 5.28 1.75
C GLY A 96 -9.94 6.57 1.19
N GLY A 97 -8.62 6.70 1.25
CA GLY A 97 -7.90 7.83 0.69
C GLY A 97 -6.41 7.56 0.51
N THR A 98 -5.74 8.53 -0.08
CA THR A 98 -4.28 8.57 -0.19
C THR A 98 -3.80 9.92 0.31
N PHE A 99 -2.72 9.92 1.09
CA PHE A 99 -2.07 11.13 1.56
C PHE A 99 -0.57 11.08 1.31
N TRP A 100 0.02 12.26 1.17
CA TRP A 100 1.45 12.43 0.96
C TRP A 100 2.19 12.48 2.28
N LEU A 101 3.33 11.79 2.32
CA LEU A 101 4.21 11.73 3.47
C LEU A 101 5.10 12.97 3.51
N SER A 102 4.47 14.12 3.74
CA SER A 102 5.09 15.44 3.70
C SER A 102 4.49 16.37 4.78
N GLU A 103 4.98 17.61 4.86
CA GLU A 103 4.40 18.66 5.71
C GLU A 103 3.03 19.15 5.20
N SER A 104 2.67 18.79 3.96
CA SER A 104 1.39 19.12 3.33
C SER A 104 0.69 17.85 2.81
N PRO A 105 0.17 16.97 3.69
CA PRO A 105 -0.30 15.63 3.30
C PRO A 105 -1.47 15.58 2.32
N SER A 106 -2.22 16.67 2.20
CA SER A 106 -3.33 16.83 1.26
C SER A 106 -2.91 17.39 -0.11
N VAL A 107 -1.65 17.80 -0.27
CA VAL A 107 -1.14 18.40 -1.51
C VAL A 107 -0.47 17.32 -2.36
N PRO A 108 -1.01 17.00 -3.55
CA PRO A 108 -0.43 15.98 -4.41
C PRO A 108 1.00 16.31 -4.83
N GLY A 109 1.85 15.28 -4.86
CA GLY A 109 3.27 15.40 -5.23
C GLY A 109 4.14 16.14 -4.22
N SER A 110 3.61 16.51 -3.05
CA SER A 110 4.39 17.22 -2.04
C SER A 110 5.51 16.36 -1.47
N MET A 111 6.64 17.01 -1.18
CA MET A 111 7.87 16.41 -0.68
C MET A 111 8.36 17.18 0.54
N SER A 112 8.93 16.50 1.52
CA SER A 112 9.44 17.13 2.73
C SER A 112 10.57 16.32 3.37
N TRP A 113 11.24 16.92 4.36
CA TRP A 113 12.23 16.25 5.20
C TRP A 113 13.39 15.59 4.45
N GLY A 114 13.68 16.11 3.24
CA GLY A 114 14.73 15.62 2.36
C GLY A 114 14.37 14.33 1.61
N SER A 115 13.08 14.01 1.44
CA SER A 115 12.70 12.95 0.50
C SER A 115 13.17 13.28 -0.92
N VAL A 116 13.54 12.26 -1.70
CA VAL A 116 14.00 12.45 -3.09
C VAL A 116 12.89 12.30 -4.11
N VAL A 117 11.79 11.66 -3.70
CA VAL A 117 10.54 11.53 -4.46
C VAL A 117 9.35 11.79 -3.53
N PRO A 118 8.15 12.09 -4.08
CA PRO A 118 6.93 12.09 -3.29
C PRO A 118 6.66 10.68 -2.76
N CYS A 119 6.49 10.55 -1.45
CA CYS A 119 6.10 9.29 -0.80
C CYS A 119 4.65 9.39 -0.37
N ILE A 120 3.91 8.27 -0.43
CA ILE A 120 2.48 8.24 -0.12
C ILE A 120 2.14 7.10 0.85
N ALA A 121 0.98 7.23 1.46
CA ALA A 121 0.27 6.13 2.08
C ALA A 121 -1.18 6.13 1.59
N THR A 122 -1.67 4.94 1.22
CA THR A 122 -3.05 4.68 0.85
C THR A 122 -3.71 3.90 1.96
N TRP A 123 -4.92 4.29 2.35
CA TRP A 123 -5.67 3.63 3.42
C TRP A 123 -7.09 3.33 2.97
N VAL A 124 -7.65 2.27 3.52
CA VAL A 124 -9.02 1.84 3.29
C VAL A 124 -9.61 1.24 4.57
N ILE A 125 -10.86 1.60 4.87
CA ILE A 125 -11.74 0.88 5.80
C ILE A 125 -12.54 -0.13 4.98
N PHE A 126 -12.40 -1.41 5.34
CA PHE A 126 -13.15 -2.50 4.74
C PHE A 126 -14.21 -3.02 5.71
N GLN A 127 -15.35 -3.43 5.14
CA GLN A 127 -16.34 -4.26 5.81
C GLN A 127 -16.22 -5.70 5.28
N LEU A 128 -16.10 -6.67 6.18
CA LEU A 128 -16.14 -8.09 5.81
C LEU A 128 -17.60 -8.49 5.50
N LYS A 129 -17.80 -9.09 4.33
CA LYS A 129 -19.11 -9.58 3.87
C LYS A 129 -19.45 -10.92 4.51
N GLY A 130 -20.74 -11.21 4.65
CA GLY A 130 -21.22 -12.50 5.17
C GLY A 130 -21.01 -12.72 6.68
N VAL A 131 -20.70 -11.67 7.44
CA VAL A 131 -20.61 -11.73 8.91
C VAL A 131 -21.87 -11.12 9.52
N GLU A 132 -22.56 -11.88 10.36
CA GLU A 132 -23.76 -11.41 11.06
C GLU A 132 -23.48 -10.23 11.99
N PRO A 133 -24.48 -9.37 12.27
CA PRO A 133 -24.34 -8.22 13.15
C PRO A 133 -23.65 -8.56 14.48
N PRO A 134 -22.70 -7.73 14.94
CA PRO A 134 -22.39 -6.38 14.45
C PRO A 134 -21.49 -6.32 13.19
N GLY A 135 -21.19 -7.45 12.55
CA GLY A 135 -20.26 -7.52 11.43
C GLY A 135 -18.80 -7.39 11.88
N PHE A 136 -17.88 -7.29 10.93
CA PHE A 136 -16.47 -7.05 11.22
C PHE A 136 -15.87 -6.08 10.20
N SER A 137 -15.40 -4.92 10.68
CA SER A 137 -14.70 -3.93 9.86
C SER A 137 -13.25 -3.81 10.31
N PHE A 138 -12.36 -3.47 9.39
CA PHE A 138 -10.93 -3.31 9.66
C PHE A 138 -10.31 -2.29 8.72
N GLN A 139 -9.15 -1.77 9.11
CA GLN A 139 -8.40 -0.79 8.35
C GLN A 139 -7.16 -1.42 7.74
N ILE A 140 -6.87 -1.05 6.49
CA ILE A 140 -5.59 -1.34 5.83
C ILE A 140 -4.91 0.01 5.58
N VAL A 141 -3.64 0.11 5.94
CA VAL A 141 -2.78 1.22 5.54
C VAL A 141 -1.57 0.63 4.81
N ASN A 142 -1.39 1.02 3.55
CA ASN A 142 -0.28 0.63 2.70
C ASN A 142 0.61 1.84 2.44
N THR A 143 1.93 1.68 2.53
CA THR A 143 2.87 2.79 2.33
C THR A 143 4.11 2.38 1.55
N ASN A 144 4.79 3.36 0.97
CA ASN A 144 6.17 3.26 0.52
C ASN A 144 6.93 4.50 1.01
N ILE A 145 7.66 4.35 2.11
CA ILE A 145 8.40 5.42 2.79
C ILE A 145 9.74 5.64 2.09
N ASP A 146 10.25 6.87 2.09
CA ASP A 146 11.50 7.25 1.44
C ASP A 146 12.70 6.31 1.76
N GLU A 147 13.38 5.87 0.70
CA GLU A 147 14.50 4.93 0.76
C GLU A 147 15.79 5.57 1.28
N PHE A 148 15.97 6.87 1.08
CA PHE A 148 17.27 7.53 1.24
C PHE A 148 17.38 8.32 2.55
N SER A 149 16.42 9.20 2.84
CA SER A 149 16.41 10.11 3.97
C SER A 149 15.92 9.45 5.26
N PRO A 150 16.79 9.26 6.28
CA PRO A 150 16.36 8.78 7.59
C PRO A 150 15.40 9.75 8.29
N ARG A 151 15.55 11.06 8.03
CA ARG A 151 14.67 12.10 8.59
C ARG A 151 13.27 11.99 8.00
N ALA A 152 13.16 11.80 6.68
CA ALA A 152 11.88 11.56 6.03
C ALA A 152 11.22 10.31 6.62
N ARG A 153 11.94 9.18 6.69
CA ARG A 153 11.40 7.95 7.29
C ARG A 153 10.78 8.14 8.67
N ARG A 154 11.51 8.80 9.57
CA ARG A 154 11.01 9.04 10.94
C ARG A 154 9.76 9.92 10.94
N ARG A 155 9.74 11.00 10.15
CA ARG A 155 8.61 11.93 10.08
C ARG A 155 7.39 11.29 9.41
N SER A 156 7.60 10.53 8.33
CA SER A 156 6.57 9.76 7.66
C SER A 156 5.92 8.72 8.59
N ALA A 157 6.72 7.99 9.37
CA ALA A 157 6.19 7.04 10.35
C ALA A 157 5.34 7.74 11.42
N LEU A 158 5.78 8.90 11.91
CA LEU A 158 5.00 9.70 12.86
C LEU A 158 3.67 10.17 12.25
N LEU A 159 3.72 10.69 11.02
CA LEU A 159 2.53 11.17 10.31
C LEU A 159 1.54 10.03 10.03
N ALA A 160 2.03 8.86 9.59
CA ALA A 160 1.18 7.69 9.39
C ALA A 160 0.53 7.24 10.70
N TRP A 161 1.26 7.27 11.81
CA TRP A 161 0.71 6.98 13.13
C TRP A 161 -0.37 7.98 13.56
N GLN A 162 -0.14 9.28 13.34
CA GLN A 162 -1.13 10.33 13.60
C GLN A 162 -2.39 10.13 12.74
N HIS A 163 -2.23 9.74 11.48
CA HIS A 163 -3.34 9.43 10.61
C HIS A 163 -4.13 8.21 11.11
N ILE A 164 -3.45 7.10 11.44
CA ILE A 164 -4.09 5.90 12.02
C ILE A 164 -4.85 6.25 13.31
N ALA A 165 -4.29 7.10 14.18
CA ALA A 165 -4.95 7.55 15.39
C ALA A 165 -6.18 8.44 15.15
N SER A 166 -6.31 9.03 13.96
CA SER A 166 -7.50 9.80 13.54
C SER A 166 -8.61 8.94 12.95
N LEU A 167 -8.30 7.71 12.54
CA LEU A 167 -9.29 6.74 12.07
C LEU A 167 -10.08 6.16 13.26
N PRO A 168 -11.25 5.55 13.03
CA PRO A 168 -12.08 5.01 14.12
C PRO A 168 -11.29 4.07 15.04
N PRO A 169 -11.11 4.41 16.33
CA PRO A 169 -10.19 3.70 17.23
C PRO A 169 -10.70 2.32 17.64
N SER A 170 -11.98 2.02 17.37
CA SER A 170 -12.59 0.72 17.61
C SER A 170 -12.24 -0.33 16.55
N LEU A 171 -11.69 0.07 15.40
CA LEU A 171 -11.38 -0.84 14.31
C LEU A 171 -9.91 -1.29 14.36
N PRO A 172 -9.63 -2.59 14.18
CA PRO A 172 -8.27 -3.07 14.04
C PRO A 172 -7.64 -2.53 12.76
N VAL A 173 -6.34 -2.24 12.80
CA VAL A 173 -5.56 -1.74 11.67
C VAL A 173 -4.42 -2.69 11.32
N VAL A 174 -4.25 -2.96 10.03
CA VAL A 174 -3.05 -3.57 9.47
C VAL A 174 -2.27 -2.50 8.73
N TYR A 175 -1.12 -2.11 9.28
CA TYR A 175 -0.19 -1.19 8.63
C TYR A 175 0.95 -1.98 7.98
N CYS A 176 1.11 -1.85 6.67
CA CYS A 176 2.09 -2.60 5.88
C CYS A 176 2.67 -1.77 4.75
N GLY A 177 3.68 -2.33 4.06
CA GLY A 177 4.32 -1.69 2.91
C GLY A 177 5.84 -1.64 2.98
N GLY A 178 6.41 -0.80 2.11
CA GLY A 178 7.84 -0.55 2.03
C GLY A 178 8.27 0.49 3.06
N PHE A 179 8.68 0.07 4.25
CA PHE A 179 9.14 1.00 5.29
C PHE A 179 10.58 1.52 5.07
N ASN A 180 11.35 0.84 4.20
CA ASN A 180 12.76 1.11 3.92
C ASN A 180 13.60 1.33 5.18
N THR A 181 13.31 0.53 6.20
CA THR A 181 13.92 0.66 7.52
C THR A 181 14.16 -0.70 8.14
N GLN A 182 15.21 -0.79 8.96
CA GLN A 182 15.50 -2.00 9.74
C GLN A 182 14.85 -1.89 11.12
N LYS A 183 14.44 -3.03 11.68
CA LYS A 183 13.80 -3.13 13.01
C LYS A 183 14.59 -2.46 14.13
N VAL A 184 15.92 -2.46 14.04
CA VAL A 184 16.82 -1.92 15.07
C VAL A 184 16.99 -0.40 14.99
N SER A 185 16.64 0.22 13.87
CA SER A 185 16.76 1.66 13.66
C SER A 185 15.75 2.46 14.50
N THR A 186 15.95 3.77 14.64
CA THR A 186 15.00 4.64 15.35
C THR A 186 13.58 4.55 14.80
N THR A 187 13.41 4.59 13.48
CA THR A 187 12.09 4.46 12.84
C THR A 187 11.51 3.05 13.02
N GLY A 188 12.34 2.01 12.86
CA GLY A 188 11.92 0.63 13.05
C GLY A 188 11.43 0.34 14.47
N ARG A 189 12.13 0.84 15.50
CA ARG A 189 11.71 0.70 16.90
C ARG A 189 10.40 1.42 17.18
N PHE A 190 10.26 2.65 16.68
CA PHE A 190 9.02 3.42 16.78
C PHE A 190 7.82 2.64 16.19
N LEU A 191 7.96 2.10 14.98
CA LEU A 191 6.90 1.31 14.32
C LEU A 191 6.56 0.01 15.07
N LEU A 192 7.49 -0.52 15.86
CA LEU A 192 7.31 -1.70 16.69
C LEU A 192 6.81 -1.38 18.11
N GLY A 193 6.56 -0.11 18.43
CA GLY A 193 6.17 0.33 19.78
C GLY A 193 7.26 0.13 20.83
N ARG A 194 8.54 0.24 20.43
CA ARG A 194 9.72 0.03 21.29
C ARG A 194 10.55 1.28 21.48
#